data_AF-A0AAV6G7T8-F1
#
_entry.id   AF-A0AAV6G7T8-F1
#
_cell.length_a   1.000
_cell.length_b   1.000
_cell.length_c   1.000
_cell.angle_alpha   90.00
_cell.angle_beta   90.00
_cell.angle_gamma   90.00
#
_symmetry.space_group_name_H-M   'P 1'
#
loop_
_entity.id
_entity.type
_entity.pdbx_description
1 polymer ?
#
loop_
_entity_poly.entity_id
_entity_poly.type
_entity_poly.pdbx_seq_one_letter_code
_entity_poly.pdbx_strand_id
1 'polypeptide(L)'
;MSDSSTTISIVTHHRLKNQAETQDCISKLLQLQRSVLSPDSDVPDELLYGRAGYLFALLYVNKEIGPDTVDEATITKVVTAILESGKNLSKEEKKTERCPLLYEWHKKQYVGAAHGLAGIYFTLMQPIAKVNPDILNELVRPSIDYVRHKKFRSGNYPSSLSNETDRLVHWCHGAPGVIHMLLMAHKVFKEEKYLKDAVECGEVIWQRGLLRKGYGICHGTAGNGYAFLALYKATQEKKYLYRACKFAEWCLDYGTHGCRIPDRPYSLFEGMAGAIHFLSDISQPEASCFPAFEL
;
A
#
# COMPACT_ATOMS: atom_id res chain seq x y z
N MET A 1 -2.43 10.86 -11.27
CA MET A 1 -2.84 11.91 -10.30
C MET A 1 -2.38 11.61 -8.87
N SER A 2 -1.32 10.81 -8.65
CA SER A 2 -0.59 10.88 -7.37
C SER A 2 0.36 12.06 -7.42
N ASP A 3 0.01 13.16 -6.77
CA ASP A 3 0.93 14.29 -6.62
C ASP A 3 1.83 14.08 -5.39
N SER A 4 2.58 12.97 -5.43
CA SER A 4 3.58 12.64 -4.41
C SER A 4 4.62 13.76 -4.31
N SER A 5 4.86 14.50 -5.40
CA SER A 5 5.78 15.65 -5.43
C SER A 5 5.26 16.79 -4.55
N THR A 6 4.02 17.24 -4.73
CA THR A 6 3.45 18.31 -3.91
C THR A 6 3.36 17.90 -2.44
N THR A 7 2.99 16.66 -2.16
CA THR A 7 2.91 16.13 -0.79
C THR A 7 4.27 16.17 -0.09
N ILE A 8 5.35 15.77 -0.76
CA ILE A 8 6.72 15.84 -0.22
C ILE A 8 7.15 17.30 -0.04
N SER A 9 6.81 18.20 -0.98
CA SER A 9 7.10 19.63 -0.88
C SER A 9 6.44 20.26 0.35
N ILE A 10 5.19 19.90 0.66
CA ILE A 10 4.46 20.37 1.87
C ILE A 10 5.29 20.08 3.13
N VAL A 11 5.66 18.81 3.33
CA VAL A 11 6.38 18.36 4.53
C VAL A 11 7.80 18.95 4.57
N THR A 12 8.46 19.05 3.43
CA THR A 12 9.81 19.62 3.33
C THR A 12 9.79 21.10 3.73
N HIS A 13 8.91 21.91 3.14
CA HIS A 13 8.76 23.32 3.49
C HIS A 13 8.36 23.50 4.96
N HIS A 14 7.48 22.65 5.48
CA HIS A 14 7.08 22.70 6.88
C HIS A 14 8.27 22.47 7.83
N ARG A 15 9.09 21.43 7.56
CA ARG A 15 10.31 21.14 8.35
C ARG A 15 11.36 22.26 8.24
N LEU A 16 11.41 22.96 7.11
CA LEU A 16 12.27 24.13 6.91
C LEU A 16 11.68 25.44 7.47
N LYS A 17 10.47 25.40 8.06
CA LYS A 17 9.73 26.55 8.61
C LYS A 17 9.31 27.59 7.55
N ASN A 18 9.16 27.17 6.30
CA ASN A 18 8.68 28.00 5.19
C ASN A 18 7.14 28.00 5.13
N GLN A 19 6.51 28.75 6.04
CA GLN A 19 5.05 28.68 6.23
C GLN A 19 4.23 29.06 4.99
N ALA A 20 4.66 30.08 4.23
CA ALA A 20 3.93 30.54 3.04
C ALA A 20 3.90 29.45 1.96
N GLU A 21 5.05 28.83 1.68
CA GLU A 21 5.19 27.75 0.71
C GLU A 21 4.46 26.48 1.17
N THR A 22 4.47 26.17 2.47
CA THR A 22 3.67 25.07 3.02
C THR A 22 2.18 25.28 2.72
N GLN A 23 1.64 26.47 2.96
CA GLN A 23 0.22 26.76 2.73
C GLN A 23 -0.14 26.80 1.24
N ASP A 24 0.75 27.31 0.37
CA ASP A 24 0.57 27.27 -1.08
C ASP A 24 0.51 25.82 -1.59
N CYS A 25 1.43 24.95 -1.16
CA CYS A 25 1.42 23.54 -1.55
C CYS A 25 0.19 22.79 -1.00
N ILE A 26 -0.25 23.06 0.23
CA ILE A 26 -1.51 22.50 0.77
C ILE A 26 -2.70 22.92 -0.10
N SER A 27 -2.77 24.21 -0.46
CA SER A 27 -3.83 24.72 -1.33
C SER A 27 -3.86 24.03 -2.68
N LYS A 28 -2.68 23.78 -3.30
CA LYS A 28 -2.55 23.02 -4.55
C LYS A 28 -3.02 21.57 -4.40
N LEU A 29 -2.66 20.90 -3.30
CA LEU A 29 -3.12 19.54 -3.01
C LEU A 29 -4.65 19.48 -2.89
N LEU A 30 -5.27 20.46 -2.22
CA LEU A 30 -6.73 20.52 -2.05
C LEU A 30 -7.46 20.86 -3.36
N GLN A 31 -6.84 21.63 -4.27
CA GLN A 31 -7.42 21.92 -5.59
C GLN A 31 -7.62 20.65 -6.45
N LEU A 32 -6.81 19.61 -6.25
CA LEU A 32 -6.98 18.31 -6.93
C LEU A 32 -8.28 17.60 -6.53
N GLN A 33 -8.87 17.94 -5.38
CA GLN A 33 -10.10 17.31 -4.90
C GLN A 33 -11.23 17.41 -5.93
N ARG A 34 -11.30 18.51 -6.68
CA ARG A 34 -12.35 18.73 -7.70
C ARG A 34 -12.32 17.66 -8.79
N SER A 35 -11.13 17.29 -9.30
CA SER A 35 -11.03 16.23 -10.31
C SER A 35 -11.26 14.85 -9.69
N VAL A 36 -10.74 14.61 -8.48
CA VAL A 36 -10.86 13.32 -7.77
C VAL A 36 -12.32 12.96 -7.45
N LEU A 37 -13.13 13.96 -7.07
CA LEU A 37 -14.54 13.76 -6.67
C LEU A 37 -15.55 13.93 -7.81
N SER A 38 -15.11 14.38 -8.99
CA SER A 38 -16.03 14.62 -10.10
C SER A 38 -16.70 13.32 -10.56
N PRO A 39 -18.04 13.24 -10.64
CA PRO A 39 -18.75 12.05 -11.14
C PRO A 39 -18.36 11.68 -12.57
N ASP A 40 -18.02 12.67 -13.40
CA ASP A 40 -17.61 12.49 -14.80
C ASP A 40 -16.12 12.17 -14.95
N SER A 41 -15.38 12.00 -13.84
CA SER A 41 -13.94 11.73 -13.88
C SER A 41 -13.65 10.25 -14.12
N ASP A 42 -12.66 10.00 -14.97
CA ASP A 42 -12.04 8.69 -15.22
C ASP A 42 -10.99 8.29 -14.17
N VAL A 43 -10.89 9.03 -13.05
CA VAL A 43 -9.94 8.74 -11.98
C VAL A 43 -10.26 7.37 -11.37
N PRO A 44 -9.29 6.43 -11.37
CA PRO A 44 -9.48 5.12 -10.75
C PRO A 44 -9.42 5.22 -9.23
N ASP A 45 -9.59 4.11 -8.52
CA ASP A 45 -9.54 4.11 -7.06
C ASP A 45 -8.20 3.61 -6.48
N GLU A 46 -7.32 3.06 -7.31
CA GLU A 46 -6.06 2.45 -6.86
C GLU A 46 -4.99 3.45 -6.37
N LEU A 47 -3.88 2.93 -5.86
CA LEU A 47 -2.92 3.71 -5.08
C LEU A 47 -2.04 4.64 -5.95
N LEU A 48 -1.66 4.24 -7.16
CA LEU A 48 -0.65 4.99 -7.92
C LEU A 48 -1.23 6.16 -8.72
N TYR A 49 -2.47 6.05 -9.18
CA TYR A 49 -3.13 7.04 -10.02
C TYR A 49 -4.50 7.48 -9.49
N GLY A 50 -5.05 6.76 -8.53
CA GLY A 50 -6.44 6.87 -8.11
C GLY A 50 -6.70 7.57 -6.77
N ARG A 51 -7.96 7.47 -6.35
CA ARG A 51 -8.49 8.10 -5.14
C ARG A 51 -7.81 7.61 -3.86
N ALA A 52 -7.40 6.33 -3.78
CA ALA A 52 -6.66 5.84 -2.61
C ALA A 52 -5.27 6.50 -2.49
N GLY A 53 -4.59 6.75 -3.62
CA GLY A 53 -3.33 7.51 -3.63
C GLY A 53 -3.51 8.95 -3.15
N TYR A 54 -4.59 9.60 -3.58
CA TYR A 54 -4.93 10.94 -3.11
C TYR A 54 -5.28 10.94 -1.61
N LEU A 55 -6.09 9.97 -1.17
CA LEU A 55 -6.42 9.80 0.26
C LEU A 55 -5.14 9.62 1.09
N PHE A 56 -4.21 8.75 0.65
CA PHE A 56 -2.91 8.60 1.31
C PHE A 56 -2.17 9.94 1.46
N ALA A 57 -2.13 10.77 0.41
CA ALA A 57 -1.47 12.07 0.46
C ALA A 57 -2.09 13.00 1.53
N LEU A 58 -3.42 13.08 1.61
CA LEU A 58 -4.11 13.87 2.63
C LEU A 58 -3.79 13.38 4.05
N LEU A 59 -3.83 12.05 4.26
CA LEU A 59 -3.54 11.44 5.57
C LEU A 59 -2.08 11.61 5.97
N TYR A 60 -1.16 11.54 5.00
CA TYR A 60 0.27 11.75 5.22
C TYR A 60 0.56 13.21 5.66
N VAL A 61 -0.09 14.20 5.05
CA VAL A 61 0.01 15.60 5.49
C VAL A 61 -0.46 15.77 6.94
N ASN A 62 -1.60 15.20 7.30
CA ASN A 62 -2.10 15.23 8.68
C ASN A 62 -1.16 14.53 9.66
N LYS A 63 -0.53 13.42 9.26
CA LYS A 63 0.44 12.71 10.08
C LYS A 63 1.70 13.55 10.34
N GLU A 64 2.25 14.18 9.29
CA GLU A 64 3.57 14.83 9.35
C GLU A 64 3.53 16.27 9.87
N ILE A 65 2.45 17.01 9.65
CA ILE A 65 2.30 18.40 10.09
C ILE A 65 1.52 18.49 11.41
N GLY A 66 0.41 17.78 11.49
CA GLY A 66 -0.45 17.78 12.65
C GLY A 66 -1.90 17.44 12.31
N PRO A 67 -2.66 16.96 13.30
CA PRO A 67 -4.07 16.64 13.12
C PRO A 67 -4.82 17.87 12.60
N ASP A 68 -5.79 17.63 11.73
CA ASP A 68 -6.68 18.64 11.14
C ASP A 68 -6.01 19.67 10.21
N THR A 69 -4.77 19.45 9.76
CA THR A 69 -4.15 20.24 8.68
C THR A 69 -4.98 20.18 7.39
N VAL A 70 -5.49 18.99 7.08
CA VAL A 70 -6.59 18.71 6.16
C VAL A 70 -7.79 18.32 7.01
N ASP A 71 -8.91 18.99 6.77
CA ASP A 71 -10.13 18.80 7.55
C ASP A 71 -10.78 17.42 7.30
N GLU A 72 -11.49 16.93 8.32
CA GLU A 72 -12.15 15.63 8.29
C GLU A 72 -13.24 15.52 7.21
N ALA A 73 -13.91 16.64 6.87
CA ALA A 73 -14.95 16.62 5.84
C ALA A 73 -14.33 16.40 4.44
N THR A 74 -13.16 16.97 4.17
CA THR A 74 -12.39 16.72 2.95
C THR A 74 -12.01 15.25 2.82
N ILE A 75 -11.48 14.65 3.89
CA ILE A 75 -11.12 13.22 3.93
C ILE A 75 -12.37 12.35 3.72
N THR A 76 -13.46 12.65 4.44
CA THR A 76 -14.73 11.91 4.36
C THR A 76 -15.29 11.90 2.94
N LYS A 77 -15.23 13.02 2.21
CA LYS A 77 -15.69 13.07 0.81
C LYS A 77 -14.92 12.09 -0.09
N VAL A 78 -13.60 11.98 0.08
CA VAL A 78 -12.76 11.05 -0.71
C VAL A 78 -13.06 9.61 -0.35
N VAL A 79 -13.20 9.30 0.95
CA VAL A 79 -13.60 7.97 1.42
C VAL A 79 -14.95 7.58 0.84
N THR A 80 -15.96 8.45 0.92
CA THR A 80 -17.29 8.20 0.35
C THR A 80 -17.22 7.92 -1.14
N ALA A 81 -16.44 8.69 -1.91
CA ALA A 81 -16.28 8.45 -3.34
C ALA A 81 -15.67 7.06 -3.64
N ILE A 82 -14.66 6.63 -2.87
CA ILE A 82 -14.08 5.28 -2.99
C ILE A 82 -15.11 4.20 -2.65
N LEU A 83 -15.92 4.41 -1.61
CA LEU A 83 -16.94 3.43 -1.20
C LEU A 83 -18.08 3.31 -2.22
N GLU A 84 -18.59 4.43 -2.74
CA GLU A 84 -19.64 4.42 -3.77
C GLU A 84 -19.16 3.77 -5.07
N SER A 85 -17.96 4.15 -5.54
CA SER A 85 -17.33 3.52 -6.71
C SER A 85 -17.23 1.99 -6.54
N GLY A 86 -16.73 1.55 -5.37
CA GLY A 86 -16.56 0.15 -5.05
C GLY A 86 -17.87 -0.64 -5.00
N LYS A 87 -18.92 -0.05 -4.41
CA LYS A 87 -20.26 -0.65 -4.37
C LYS A 87 -20.88 -0.76 -5.76
N ASN A 88 -20.71 0.25 -6.60
CA ASN A 88 -21.26 0.29 -7.94
C ASN A 88 -20.66 -0.83 -8.80
N LEU A 89 -19.33 -0.93 -8.87
CA LEU A 89 -18.68 -2.00 -9.64
C LEU A 89 -19.02 -3.38 -9.08
N SER A 90 -19.05 -3.53 -7.75
CA SER A 90 -19.46 -4.80 -7.13
C SER A 90 -20.87 -5.23 -7.53
N LYS A 91 -21.81 -4.28 -7.60
CA LYS A 91 -23.19 -4.53 -8.05
C LYS A 91 -23.23 -4.90 -9.54
N GLU A 92 -22.52 -4.17 -10.39
CA GLU A 92 -22.44 -4.43 -11.84
C GLU A 92 -21.89 -5.83 -12.12
N GLU A 93 -20.85 -6.23 -11.39
CA GLU A 93 -20.20 -7.55 -11.49
C GLU A 93 -20.97 -8.67 -10.74
N LYS A 94 -22.12 -8.34 -10.13
CA LYS A 94 -22.96 -9.26 -9.35
C LYS A 94 -22.16 -9.96 -8.23
N LYS A 95 -21.33 -9.19 -7.53
CA LYS A 95 -20.47 -9.66 -6.42
C LYS A 95 -20.88 -9.15 -5.05
N THR A 96 -21.91 -8.30 -4.93
CA THR A 96 -22.29 -7.61 -3.69
C THR A 96 -22.31 -8.52 -2.45
N GLU A 97 -22.91 -9.72 -2.56
CA GLU A 97 -23.01 -10.66 -1.42
C GLU A 97 -21.65 -11.23 -0.97
N ARG A 98 -20.68 -11.33 -1.88
CA ARG A 98 -19.37 -11.95 -1.59
C ARG A 98 -18.28 -10.91 -1.35
N CYS A 99 -18.38 -9.76 -1.99
CA CYS A 99 -17.36 -8.70 -2.02
C CYS A 99 -18.06 -7.35 -2.21
N PRO A 100 -18.58 -6.71 -1.13
CA PRO A 100 -19.39 -5.50 -1.23
C PRO A 100 -18.69 -4.32 -1.93
N LEU A 101 -17.36 -4.24 -1.81
CA LEU A 101 -16.52 -3.28 -2.50
C LEU A 101 -15.63 -4.02 -3.49
N LEU A 102 -15.69 -3.66 -4.78
CA LEU A 102 -14.84 -4.22 -5.84
C LEU A 102 -14.28 -3.08 -6.68
N TYR A 103 -13.05 -3.20 -7.18
CA TYR A 103 -12.40 -2.15 -7.95
C TYR A 103 -11.70 -2.71 -9.18
N GLU A 104 -11.52 -1.85 -10.19
CA GLU A 104 -10.77 -2.17 -11.39
C GLU A 104 -9.85 -1.02 -11.81
N TRP A 105 -8.81 -1.38 -12.55
CA TRP A 105 -7.94 -0.44 -13.25
C TRP A 105 -7.52 -1.08 -14.57
N HIS A 106 -7.58 -0.34 -15.68
CA HIS A 106 -7.31 -0.87 -17.04
C HIS A 106 -8.07 -2.19 -17.33
N LYS A 107 -9.37 -2.24 -17.00
CA LYS A 107 -10.26 -3.39 -17.22
C LYS A 107 -9.82 -4.66 -16.51
N LYS A 108 -9.07 -4.52 -15.40
CA LYS A 108 -8.61 -5.64 -14.58
C LYS A 108 -8.89 -5.37 -13.12
N GLN A 109 -9.46 -6.35 -12.45
CA GLN A 109 -9.64 -6.38 -11.00
C GLN A 109 -8.32 -6.80 -10.35
N TYR A 110 -7.38 -5.87 -10.22
CA TYR A 110 -6.07 -6.11 -9.62
C TYR A 110 -6.19 -6.43 -8.12
N VAL A 111 -5.33 -7.31 -7.61
CA VAL A 111 -5.37 -7.74 -6.20
C VAL A 111 -4.32 -7.03 -5.34
N GLY A 112 -3.13 -6.78 -5.89
CA GLY A 112 -1.96 -6.28 -5.14
C GLY A 112 -2.08 -4.84 -4.63
N ALA A 113 -1.02 -4.36 -3.97
CA ALA A 113 -1.04 -3.07 -3.26
C ALA A 113 -0.99 -1.85 -4.19
N ALA A 114 -0.31 -1.93 -5.33
CA ALA A 114 -0.14 -0.78 -6.21
C ALA A 114 -1.44 -0.40 -6.92
N HIS A 115 -2.07 -1.37 -7.60
CA HIS A 115 -3.17 -1.12 -8.52
C HIS A 115 -4.49 -1.74 -8.09
N GLY A 116 -4.54 -2.36 -6.91
CA GLY A 116 -5.56 -3.35 -6.60
C GLY A 116 -6.21 -3.23 -5.24
N LEU A 117 -7.06 -4.22 -4.98
CA LEU A 117 -7.91 -4.32 -3.81
C LEU A 117 -7.12 -4.16 -2.49
N ALA A 118 -5.94 -4.79 -2.38
CA ALA A 118 -5.16 -4.74 -1.15
C ALA A 118 -4.73 -3.31 -0.77
N GLY A 119 -4.30 -2.50 -1.75
CA GLY A 119 -3.88 -1.12 -1.48
C GLY A 119 -5.04 -0.22 -1.08
N ILE A 120 -6.18 -0.39 -1.74
CA ILE A 120 -7.40 0.38 -1.47
C ILE A 120 -7.92 0.07 -0.06
N TYR A 121 -8.10 -1.21 0.27
CA TYR A 121 -8.60 -1.61 1.60
C TYR A 121 -7.62 -1.25 2.71
N PHE A 122 -6.31 -1.39 2.47
CA PHE A 122 -5.28 -0.95 3.42
C PHE A 122 -5.41 0.54 3.73
N THR A 123 -5.63 1.37 2.70
CA THR A 123 -5.79 2.82 2.87
C THR A 123 -7.07 3.17 3.62
N LEU A 124 -8.20 2.52 3.29
CA LEU A 124 -9.48 2.73 3.99
C LEU A 124 -9.42 2.34 5.48
N MET A 125 -8.58 1.37 5.85
CA MET A 125 -8.40 0.93 7.24
C MET A 125 -7.44 1.80 8.06
N GLN A 126 -6.80 2.81 7.46
CA GLN A 126 -5.89 3.69 8.20
C GLN A 126 -6.66 4.42 9.32
N PRO A 127 -6.21 4.35 10.59
CA PRO A 127 -6.94 4.99 11.69
C PRO A 127 -7.14 6.50 11.51
N ILE A 128 -6.18 7.19 10.88
CA ILE A 128 -6.23 8.63 10.58
C ILE A 128 -7.35 8.96 9.58
N ALA A 129 -7.81 7.99 8.77
CA ALA A 129 -8.93 8.17 7.85
C ALA A 129 -10.29 8.22 8.56
N LYS A 130 -10.37 7.81 9.84
CA LYS A 130 -11.58 7.85 10.68
C LYS A 130 -12.84 7.25 10.01
N VAL A 131 -12.67 6.21 9.18
CA VAL A 131 -13.81 5.52 8.56
C VAL A 131 -14.68 4.90 9.64
N ASN A 132 -15.99 5.08 9.54
CA ASN A 132 -16.95 4.56 10.52
C ASN A 132 -16.74 3.04 10.73
N PRO A 133 -16.63 2.56 11.99
CA PRO A 133 -16.48 1.13 12.30
C PRO A 133 -17.53 0.22 11.66
N ASP A 134 -18.78 0.66 11.52
CA ASP A 134 -19.85 -0.12 10.88
C ASP A 134 -19.56 -0.31 9.38
N ILE A 135 -19.14 0.76 8.70
CA ILE A 135 -18.68 0.70 7.30
C ILE A 135 -17.50 -0.27 7.15
N LEU A 136 -16.53 -0.23 8.07
CA LEU A 136 -15.39 -1.15 8.05
C LEU A 136 -15.86 -2.60 8.22
N ASN A 137 -16.79 -2.87 9.12
CA ASN A 137 -17.29 -4.22 9.40
C ASN A 137 -18.21 -4.79 8.33
N GLU A 138 -19.04 -3.95 7.72
CA GLU A 138 -20.08 -4.35 6.76
C GLU A 138 -19.60 -4.34 5.31
N LEU A 139 -18.66 -3.45 4.96
CA LEU A 139 -18.19 -3.31 3.56
C LEU A 139 -16.74 -3.77 3.39
N VAL A 140 -15.81 -3.26 4.21
CA VAL A 140 -14.37 -3.49 3.99
C VAL A 140 -13.96 -4.89 4.41
N ARG A 141 -14.36 -5.34 5.60
CA ARG A 141 -14.04 -6.67 6.14
C ARG A 141 -14.46 -7.84 5.23
N PRO A 142 -15.72 -7.95 4.76
CA PRO A 142 -16.10 -9.03 3.85
C PRO A 142 -15.37 -8.95 2.49
N SER A 143 -15.05 -7.75 2.00
CA SER A 143 -14.23 -7.58 0.80
C SER A 143 -12.77 -8.03 0.99
N ILE A 144 -12.18 -7.82 2.15
CA ILE A 144 -10.86 -8.39 2.50
C ILE A 144 -10.94 -9.92 2.58
N ASP A 145 -12.00 -10.45 3.19
CA ASP A 145 -12.23 -11.90 3.24
C ASP A 145 -12.37 -12.49 1.83
N TYR A 146 -13.02 -11.78 0.90
CA TYR A 146 -13.03 -12.19 -0.50
C TYR A 146 -11.63 -12.30 -1.11
N VAL A 147 -10.76 -11.30 -0.88
CA VAL A 147 -9.35 -11.32 -1.35
C VAL A 147 -8.59 -12.50 -0.74
N ARG A 148 -8.75 -12.78 0.56
CA ARG A 148 -8.08 -13.90 1.25
C ARG A 148 -8.35 -15.24 0.57
N HIS A 149 -9.56 -15.46 0.09
CA HIS A 149 -9.95 -16.68 -0.62
C HIS A 149 -9.45 -16.75 -2.08
N LYS A 150 -8.69 -15.75 -2.57
CA LYS A 150 -8.03 -15.78 -3.90
C LYS A 150 -6.58 -16.23 -3.86
N LYS A 151 -6.09 -16.57 -2.66
CA LYS A 151 -4.75 -17.09 -2.43
C LYS A 151 -4.51 -18.38 -3.24
N PHE A 152 -3.36 -18.48 -3.89
CA PHE A 152 -2.91 -19.70 -4.55
C PHE A 152 -2.56 -20.78 -3.53
N ARG A 153 -2.41 -22.03 -4.00
CA ARG A 153 -1.95 -23.15 -3.16
C ARG A 153 -0.58 -22.90 -2.52
N SER A 154 0.26 -22.07 -3.14
CA SER A 154 1.58 -21.70 -2.59
C SER A 154 1.52 -20.75 -1.40
N GLY A 155 0.36 -20.11 -1.15
CA GLY A 155 0.22 -18.99 -0.22
C GLY A 155 0.36 -17.61 -0.89
N ASN A 156 0.78 -17.53 -2.15
CA ASN A 156 0.89 -16.27 -2.88
C ASN A 156 -0.47 -15.78 -3.39
N TYR A 157 -0.53 -14.56 -3.93
CA TYR A 157 -1.73 -13.96 -4.50
C TYR A 157 -1.60 -13.67 -6.00
N PRO A 158 -2.69 -13.79 -6.78
CA PRO A 158 -2.69 -13.47 -8.20
C PRO A 158 -2.49 -11.97 -8.40
N SER A 159 -1.99 -11.57 -9.57
CA SER A 159 -1.88 -10.14 -9.90
C SER A 159 -3.26 -9.47 -10.03
N SER A 160 -4.23 -10.21 -10.57
CA SER A 160 -5.63 -9.82 -10.79
C SER A 160 -6.54 -11.03 -10.62
N LEU A 161 -7.83 -10.83 -10.32
CA LEU A 161 -8.78 -11.91 -10.02
C LEU A 161 -8.92 -12.96 -11.14
N SER A 162 -8.65 -12.60 -12.38
CA SER A 162 -8.67 -13.48 -13.55
C SER A 162 -7.33 -14.14 -13.89
N ASN A 163 -6.24 -13.80 -13.17
CA ASN A 163 -4.92 -14.36 -13.46
C ASN A 163 -4.67 -15.62 -12.62
N GLU A 164 -4.41 -16.73 -13.29
CA GLU A 164 -4.13 -18.03 -12.65
C GLU A 164 -2.62 -18.32 -12.51
N THR A 165 -1.76 -17.41 -12.97
CA THR A 165 -0.30 -17.62 -12.95
C THR A 165 0.33 -17.15 -11.65
N ASP A 166 0.79 -18.10 -10.84
CA ASP A 166 1.52 -17.86 -9.58
C ASP A 166 3.01 -17.57 -9.83
N ARG A 167 3.33 -16.33 -10.19
CA ARG A 167 4.70 -15.92 -10.51
C ARG A 167 5.20 -14.72 -9.71
N LEU A 168 4.37 -13.68 -9.57
CA LEU A 168 4.81 -12.39 -9.06
C LEU A 168 4.87 -12.41 -7.52
N VAL A 169 6.05 -12.10 -6.98
CA VAL A 169 6.29 -11.94 -5.54
C VAL A 169 6.82 -10.53 -5.34
N HIS A 170 5.97 -9.55 -5.61
CA HIS A 170 6.28 -8.12 -5.60
C HIS A 170 5.32 -7.37 -4.66
N TRP A 171 5.73 -6.18 -4.19
CA TRP A 171 4.81 -5.29 -3.49
C TRP A 171 3.64 -4.87 -4.39
N CYS A 172 3.90 -4.53 -5.66
CA CYS A 172 2.84 -4.16 -6.58
C CYS A 172 1.85 -5.30 -6.87
N HIS A 173 2.33 -6.54 -6.92
CA HIS A 173 1.54 -7.74 -7.23
C HIS A 173 2.08 -8.98 -6.49
N GLY A 174 1.28 -9.54 -5.58
CA GLY A 174 1.58 -10.76 -4.85
C GLY A 174 1.60 -10.57 -3.33
N ALA A 175 2.05 -11.61 -2.63
CA ALA A 175 2.15 -11.66 -1.18
C ALA A 175 2.83 -10.44 -0.52
N PRO A 176 3.94 -9.88 -1.06
CA PRO A 176 4.59 -8.73 -0.42
C PRO A 176 3.74 -7.47 -0.34
N GLY A 177 2.76 -7.29 -1.24
CA GLY A 177 1.81 -6.19 -1.14
C GLY A 177 0.61 -6.52 -0.26
N VAL A 178 0.07 -7.72 -0.41
CA VAL A 178 -1.16 -8.17 0.28
C VAL A 178 -0.96 -8.29 1.79
N ILE A 179 0.26 -8.64 2.23
CA ILE A 179 0.58 -8.79 3.66
C ILE A 179 0.26 -7.55 4.50
N HIS A 180 0.49 -6.34 3.98
CA HIS A 180 0.22 -5.10 4.70
C HIS A 180 -1.28 -4.91 4.98
N MET A 181 -2.14 -5.23 4.00
CA MET A 181 -3.60 -5.25 4.16
C MET A 181 -4.01 -6.27 5.24
N LEU A 182 -3.42 -7.47 5.23
CA LEU A 182 -3.73 -8.51 6.21
C LEU A 182 -3.32 -8.10 7.64
N LEU A 183 -2.13 -7.52 7.81
CA LEU A 183 -1.66 -7.03 9.12
C LEU A 183 -2.51 -5.86 9.62
N MET A 184 -2.92 -4.95 8.73
CA MET A 184 -3.84 -3.88 9.10
C MET A 184 -5.22 -4.43 9.47
N ALA A 185 -5.74 -5.41 8.73
CA ALA A 185 -7.00 -6.07 9.05
C ALA A 185 -6.93 -6.78 10.41
N HIS A 186 -5.83 -7.46 10.73
CA HIS A 186 -5.60 -8.01 12.07
C HIS A 186 -5.61 -6.93 13.15
N LYS A 187 -4.93 -5.80 12.90
CA LYS A 187 -4.90 -4.67 13.84
C LYS A 187 -6.28 -4.05 14.08
N VAL A 188 -7.11 -3.92 13.04
CA VAL A 188 -8.43 -3.28 13.10
C VAL A 188 -9.50 -4.23 13.63
N PHE A 189 -9.61 -5.44 13.08
CA PHE A 189 -10.69 -6.38 13.38
C PHE A 189 -10.36 -7.39 14.49
N LYS A 190 -9.09 -7.47 14.91
CA LYS A 190 -8.61 -8.38 15.98
C LYS A 190 -8.89 -9.86 15.72
N GLU A 191 -8.99 -10.27 14.47
CA GLU A 191 -9.20 -11.68 14.09
C GLU A 191 -7.87 -12.34 13.68
N GLU A 192 -7.61 -13.52 14.26
CA GLU A 192 -6.35 -14.25 14.07
C GLU A 192 -6.15 -14.78 12.64
N LYS A 193 -7.26 -15.00 11.92
CA LYS A 193 -7.27 -15.47 10.53
C LYS A 193 -6.44 -14.56 9.60
N TYR A 194 -6.41 -13.25 9.88
CA TYR A 194 -5.65 -12.27 9.11
C TYR A 194 -4.15 -12.38 9.37
N LEU A 195 -3.75 -12.53 10.65
CA LEU A 195 -2.34 -12.71 11.01
C LEU A 195 -1.80 -14.04 10.45
N LYS A 196 -2.59 -15.12 10.54
CA LYS A 196 -2.23 -16.41 9.95
C LYS A 196 -1.92 -16.29 8.45
N ASP A 197 -2.80 -15.65 7.67
CA ASP A 197 -2.57 -15.43 6.24
C ASP A 197 -1.34 -14.54 5.99
N ALA A 198 -1.09 -13.53 6.84
CA ALA A 198 0.11 -12.70 6.75
C ALA A 198 1.41 -13.50 7.01
N VAL A 199 1.38 -14.42 7.96
CA VAL A 199 2.51 -15.34 8.23
C VAL A 199 2.78 -16.23 7.01
N GLU A 200 1.73 -16.76 6.37
CA GLU A 200 1.87 -17.53 5.14
C GLU A 200 2.45 -16.70 3.98
N CYS A 201 2.05 -15.43 3.83
CA CYS A 201 2.73 -14.49 2.93
C CYS A 201 4.22 -14.40 3.26
N GLY A 202 4.57 -14.28 4.54
CA GLY A 202 5.97 -14.26 4.99
C GLY A 202 6.77 -15.49 4.54
N GLU A 203 6.18 -16.68 4.57
CA GLU A 203 6.84 -17.90 4.09
C GLU A 203 7.06 -17.89 2.57
N VAL A 204 6.08 -17.43 1.79
CA VAL A 204 6.23 -17.24 0.33
C VAL A 204 7.38 -16.31 0.03
N ILE A 205 7.42 -15.16 0.71
CA ILE A 205 8.44 -14.13 0.50
C ILE A 205 9.81 -14.68 0.89
N TRP A 206 9.90 -15.46 1.97
CA TRP A 206 11.16 -16.05 2.39
C TRP A 206 11.73 -17.00 1.33
N GLN A 207 10.87 -17.83 0.73
CA GLN A 207 11.29 -18.82 -0.26
C GLN A 207 11.55 -18.23 -1.65
N ARG A 208 10.83 -17.16 -2.04
CA ARG A 208 10.77 -16.68 -3.43
C ARG A 208 11.04 -15.18 -3.61
N GLY A 209 11.31 -14.45 -2.53
CA GLY A 209 11.35 -13.00 -2.50
C GLY A 209 12.71 -12.36 -2.81
N LEU A 210 13.78 -13.14 -3.01
CA LEU A 210 15.05 -12.65 -3.55
C LEU A 210 14.93 -12.57 -5.09
N LEU A 211 14.72 -11.36 -5.61
CA LEU A 211 14.31 -11.19 -7.01
C LEU A 211 15.51 -10.88 -7.91
N ARG A 212 15.67 -11.65 -8.99
CA ARG A 212 16.57 -11.29 -10.10
C ARG A 212 16.10 -10.09 -10.92
N LYS A 213 14.89 -9.59 -10.65
CA LYS A 213 14.36 -8.37 -11.28
C LYS A 213 15.12 -7.12 -10.84
N GLY A 214 15.63 -7.10 -9.61
CA GLY A 214 16.35 -5.95 -9.05
C GLY A 214 16.15 -5.83 -7.53
N TYR A 215 16.66 -4.73 -6.98
CA TYR A 215 16.70 -4.50 -5.53
C TYR A 215 15.73 -3.41 -5.06
N GLY A 216 14.99 -2.74 -5.96
CA GLY A 216 14.05 -1.67 -5.61
C GLY A 216 12.88 -2.11 -4.73
N ILE A 217 11.96 -1.19 -4.43
CA ILE A 217 10.86 -1.44 -3.49
C ILE A 217 9.54 -1.85 -4.15
N CYS A 218 9.27 -1.44 -5.40
CA CYS A 218 8.02 -1.80 -6.07
C CYS A 218 7.93 -3.30 -6.37
N HIS A 219 9.07 -3.87 -6.81
CA HIS A 219 9.19 -5.25 -7.28
C HIS A 219 10.66 -5.72 -7.25
N GLY A 220 11.34 -5.44 -6.13
CA GLY A 220 12.70 -5.86 -5.87
C GLY A 220 12.85 -6.40 -4.44
N THR A 221 14.04 -6.90 -4.14
CA THR A 221 14.32 -7.54 -2.84
C THR A 221 14.09 -6.60 -1.66
N ALA A 222 14.46 -5.30 -1.74
CA ALA A 222 14.26 -4.37 -0.64
C ALA A 222 12.77 -4.20 -0.27
N GLY A 223 11.91 -4.08 -1.29
CA GLY A 223 10.45 -4.01 -1.08
C GLY A 223 9.89 -5.23 -0.39
N ASN A 224 10.38 -6.40 -0.78
CA ASN A 224 10.01 -7.67 -0.14
C ASN A 224 10.53 -7.76 1.31
N GLY A 225 11.66 -7.12 1.62
CA GLY A 225 12.22 -7.04 2.97
C GLY A 225 11.31 -6.31 3.95
N TYR A 226 10.60 -5.26 3.51
CA TYR A 226 9.63 -4.54 4.34
C TYR A 226 8.47 -5.42 4.84
N ALA A 227 8.10 -6.47 4.12
CA ALA A 227 7.09 -7.42 4.59
C ALA A 227 7.50 -8.10 5.90
N PHE A 228 8.80 -8.40 6.06
CA PHE A 228 9.32 -8.97 7.30
C PHE A 228 9.41 -7.95 8.42
N LEU A 229 9.73 -6.69 8.10
CA LEU A 229 9.67 -5.61 9.09
C LEU A 229 8.24 -5.40 9.58
N ALA A 230 7.24 -5.44 8.69
CA ALA A 230 5.84 -5.35 9.05
C ALA A 230 5.39 -6.53 9.93
N LEU A 231 5.78 -7.77 9.59
CA LEU A 231 5.52 -8.95 10.43
C LEU A 231 6.21 -8.85 11.80
N TYR A 232 7.46 -8.39 11.83
CA TYR A 232 8.19 -8.20 13.08
C TYR A 232 7.49 -7.19 13.98
N LYS A 233 7.11 -6.01 13.47
CA LYS A 233 6.33 -5.01 14.22
C LYS A 233 5.04 -5.61 14.80
N ALA A 234 4.33 -6.42 14.01
CA ALA A 234 3.05 -7.00 14.40
C ALA A 234 3.16 -8.15 15.43
N THR A 235 4.25 -8.93 15.40
CA THR A 235 4.38 -10.18 16.19
C THR A 235 5.45 -10.12 17.27
N GLN A 236 6.40 -9.20 17.15
CA GLN A 236 7.63 -9.12 17.95
C GLN A 236 8.50 -10.39 17.88
N GLU A 237 8.25 -11.28 16.91
CA GLU A 237 9.04 -12.48 16.71
C GLU A 237 10.36 -12.17 15.98
N LYS A 238 11.49 -12.33 16.68
CA LYS A 238 12.85 -12.06 16.16
C LYS A 238 13.19 -12.80 14.86
N LYS A 239 12.49 -13.89 14.55
CA LYS A 239 12.66 -14.62 13.28
C LYS A 239 12.39 -13.72 12.06
N TYR A 240 11.41 -12.82 12.15
CA TYR A 240 11.08 -11.93 11.04
C TYR A 240 12.11 -10.80 10.89
N LEU A 241 12.59 -10.24 12.01
CA LEU A 241 13.70 -9.30 11.98
C LEU A 241 14.95 -9.93 11.34
N TYR A 242 15.28 -11.17 11.72
CA TYR A 242 16.37 -11.92 11.08
C TYR A 242 16.18 -12.06 9.57
N ARG A 243 14.97 -12.40 9.10
CA ARG A 243 14.68 -12.49 7.66
C ARG A 243 14.83 -11.14 6.95
N ALA A 244 14.39 -10.05 7.57
CA ALA A 244 14.63 -8.70 7.06
C ALA A 244 16.14 -8.41 6.93
N CYS A 245 16.94 -8.77 7.93
CA CYS A 245 18.40 -8.62 7.90
C CYS A 245 19.03 -9.44 6.76
N LYS A 246 18.54 -10.66 6.48
CA LYS A 246 19.02 -11.45 5.34
C LYS A 246 18.68 -10.85 3.99
N PHE A 247 17.53 -10.18 3.88
CA PHE A 247 17.18 -9.42 2.68
C PHE A 247 18.05 -8.16 2.55
N ALA A 248 18.39 -7.50 3.65
CA ALA A 248 19.33 -6.39 3.67
C ALA A 248 20.75 -6.83 3.29
N GLU A 249 21.23 -7.98 3.79
CA GLU A 249 22.51 -8.57 3.41
C GLU A 249 22.60 -8.81 1.89
N TRP A 250 21.54 -9.36 1.28
CA TRP A 250 21.44 -9.47 -0.18
C TRP A 250 21.53 -8.11 -0.89
N CYS A 251 20.90 -7.07 -0.33
CA CYS A 251 20.95 -5.71 -0.86
C CYS A 251 22.30 -5.01 -0.66
N LEU A 252 23.11 -5.39 0.35
CA LEU A 252 24.46 -4.87 0.55
C LEU A 252 25.41 -5.35 -0.55
N ASP A 253 25.20 -6.54 -1.07
CA ASP A 253 25.86 -7.08 -2.26
C ASP A 253 25.25 -6.51 -3.57
N TYR A 254 24.87 -5.23 -3.58
CA TYR A 254 24.16 -4.62 -4.70
C TYR A 254 24.95 -4.75 -6.01
N GLY A 255 24.30 -5.30 -7.03
CA GLY A 255 24.87 -5.44 -8.38
C GLY A 255 25.73 -6.67 -8.61
N THR A 256 25.98 -7.50 -7.60
CA THR A 256 26.80 -8.73 -7.75
C THR A 256 26.00 -9.95 -8.21
N HIS A 257 24.66 -9.92 -8.11
CA HIS A 257 23.77 -11.07 -8.39
C HIS A 257 23.29 -11.20 -9.85
N GLY A 258 23.81 -10.41 -10.78
CA GLY A 258 23.37 -10.43 -12.19
C GLY A 258 21.92 -9.97 -12.41
N CYS A 259 21.40 -9.11 -11.52
CA CYS A 259 20.08 -8.50 -11.65
C CYS A 259 20.02 -7.54 -12.84
N ARG A 260 18.81 -7.33 -13.37
CA ARG A 260 18.58 -6.32 -14.41
C ARG A 260 18.78 -4.90 -13.86
N ILE A 261 19.19 -3.99 -14.73
CA ILE A 261 19.20 -2.55 -14.43
C ILE A 261 17.76 -2.04 -14.56
N PRO A 262 17.20 -1.36 -13.55
CA PRO A 262 15.85 -0.78 -13.62
C PRO A 262 15.74 0.34 -14.67
N ASP A 263 14.54 0.64 -15.15
CA ASP A 263 14.30 1.71 -16.12
C ASP A 263 14.66 3.09 -15.55
N ARG A 264 14.42 3.30 -14.24
CA ARG A 264 14.90 4.46 -13.48
C ARG A 264 15.86 4.01 -12.36
N PRO A 265 17.16 3.78 -12.65
CA PRO A 265 18.11 3.13 -11.75
C PRO A 265 18.31 3.80 -10.39
N TYR A 266 17.99 5.09 -10.27
CA TYR A 266 18.17 5.88 -9.05
C TYR A 266 16.86 6.32 -8.40
N SER A 267 15.72 5.92 -8.96
CA SER A 267 14.41 6.30 -8.41
C SER A 267 14.10 5.59 -7.09
N LEU A 268 13.16 6.14 -6.32
CA LEU A 268 12.70 5.54 -5.08
C LEU A 268 12.06 4.16 -5.30
N PHE A 269 11.14 4.03 -6.26
CA PHE A 269 10.34 2.80 -6.38
C PHE A 269 11.03 1.66 -7.14
N GLU A 270 11.87 1.97 -8.13
CA GLU A 270 12.52 0.94 -8.97
C GLU A 270 14.01 0.77 -8.65
N GLY A 271 14.64 1.85 -8.20
CA GLY A 271 16.09 2.00 -8.21
C GLY A 271 16.74 1.96 -6.83
N MET A 272 17.98 2.45 -6.83
CA MET A 272 18.90 2.46 -5.71
C MET A 272 18.37 3.23 -4.51
N ALA A 273 17.62 4.33 -4.71
CA ALA A 273 17.08 5.11 -3.60
C ALA A 273 16.12 4.28 -2.72
N GLY A 274 15.33 3.37 -3.30
CA GLY A 274 14.48 2.45 -2.54
C GLY A 274 15.28 1.43 -1.72
N ALA A 275 16.35 0.89 -2.31
CA ALA A 275 17.24 -0.03 -1.60
C ALA A 275 17.95 0.67 -0.43
N ILE A 276 18.45 1.89 -0.65
CA ILE A 276 19.05 2.72 0.42
C ILE A 276 18.02 3.00 1.51
N HIS A 277 16.78 3.36 1.15
CA HIS A 277 15.74 3.63 2.13
C HIS A 277 15.47 2.41 3.03
N PHE A 278 15.36 1.21 2.45
CA PHE A 278 15.20 -0.02 3.22
C PHE A 278 16.40 -0.30 4.15
N LEU A 279 17.63 -0.13 3.65
CA LEU A 279 18.84 -0.30 4.46
C LEU A 279 18.95 0.73 5.58
N SER A 280 18.39 1.93 5.39
CA SER A 280 18.28 2.94 6.45
C SER A 280 17.24 2.51 7.49
N ASP A 281 16.05 2.12 7.06
CA ASP A 281 14.93 1.74 7.94
C ASP A 281 15.23 0.51 8.80
N ILE A 282 16.04 -0.43 8.31
CA ILE A 282 16.41 -1.61 9.10
C ILE A 282 17.25 -1.28 10.34
N SER A 283 17.89 -0.10 10.39
CA SER A 283 18.61 0.37 11.58
C SER A 283 17.67 0.71 12.75
N GLN A 284 16.40 0.98 12.46
CA GLN A 284 15.34 1.25 13.45
C GLN A 284 14.08 0.43 13.12
N PRO A 285 14.09 -0.90 13.30
CA PRO A 285 13.03 -1.78 12.81
C PRO A 285 11.63 -1.43 13.31
N GLU A 286 11.51 -0.99 14.56
CA GLU A 286 10.21 -0.61 15.16
C GLU A 286 9.60 0.64 14.53
N ALA A 287 10.44 1.55 14.00
CA ALA A 287 10.03 2.79 13.36
C ALA A 287 9.96 2.67 11.82
N SER A 288 10.37 1.54 11.25
CA SER A 288 10.39 1.32 9.81
C SER A 288 9.01 1.40 9.18
N CYS A 289 8.90 1.98 7.99
CA CYS A 289 7.65 2.06 7.23
C CYS A 289 7.92 1.89 5.74
N PHE A 290 7.14 1.06 5.04
CA PHE A 290 7.21 1.02 3.58
C PHE A 290 6.88 2.41 3.02
N PRO A 291 7.81 3.09 2.31
CA PRO A 291 7.67 4.49 1.98
C PRO A 291 6.56 4.73 0.95
N ALA A 292 5.83 5.84 1.12
CA ALA A 292 4.68 6.22 0.29
C ALA A 292 3.56 5.15 0.24
N PHE A 293 3.42 4.35 1.30
CA PHE A 293 2.34 3.38 1.46
C PHE A 293 1.91 3.25 2.92
N GLU A 294 2.83 2.90 3.84
CA GLU A 294 2.53 2.82 5.27
C GLU A 294 2.53 4.21 5.93
N LEU A 295 1.60 4.42 6.87
CA LEU A 295 1.49 5.60 7.74
C LEU A 295 1.74 5.20 9.20
#